data_AF-A0A7X0L837-F1
#
_entry.id   AF-A0A7X0L837-F1
#
_cell.length_a   1.000
_cell.length_b   1.000
_cell.length_c   1.000
_cell.angle_alpha   90.00
_cell.angle_beta   90.00
_cell.angle_gamma   90.00
#
_symmetry.space_group_name_H-M   'P 1'
#
loop_
_entity.id
_entity.type
_entity.pdbx_description
1 polymer ?
#
loop_
_entity_poly.entity_id
_entity_poly.type
_entity_poly.pdbx_seq_one_letter_code
_entity_poly.pdbx_strand_id
1 'polypeptide(L)'
;MCTGSLLLAAAGLLRGRRATSHWPALEELKRHGVEPTGDRVVTDGTYVTAAGVSSGIDMGLALLGRIAGDDHAQLVQLGAEYPQPPHDAGSPEKAPAHLVELFREHSGVILT
;
A
#
# COMPACT_ATOMS: atom_id res chain seq x y z
N MET A 1 5.16 -0.55 -3.30
CA MET A 1 4.29 0.54 -2.82
C MET A 1 3.43 1.03 -3.98
N CYS A 2 2.20 1.44 -3.69
CA CYS A 2 1.23 1.95 -4.68
C CYS A 2 1.06 0.92 -5.81
N THR A 3 0.93 1.38 -7.05
CA THR A 3 0.87 0.53 -8.25
C THR A 3 2.16 -0.23 -8.54
N GLY A 4 3.26 0.00 -7.81
CA GLY A 4 4.53 -0.72 -8.03
C GLY A 4 4.43 -2.23 -7.81
N SER A 5 3.44 -2.73 -7.05
CA SER A 5 3.20 -4.18 -6.95
C SER A 5 2.70 -4.79 -8.25
N LEU A 6 2.12 -4.02 -9.17
CA LEU A 6 1.77 -4.50 -10.52
C LEU A 6 2.99 -4.91 -11.32
N LEU A 7 4.13 -4.22 -11.16
CA LEU A 7 5.38 -4.61 -11.82
C LEU A 7 5.87 -5.98 -11.33
N LEU A 8 5.81 -6.21 -10.01
CA LEU A 8 6.17 -7.51 -9.42
C LEU A 8 5.20 -8.61 -9.87
N ALA A 9 3.91 -8.29 -9.98
CA ALA A 9 2.88 -9.21 -10.46
C ALA A 9 3.06 -9.56 -11.94
N ALA A 10 3.34 -8.57 -12.79
CA ALA A 10 3.64 -8.73 -14.21
C ALA A 10 4.91 -9.57 -14.44
N ALA A 11 5.92 -9.44 -13.57
CA ALA A 11 7.09 -10.29 -13.56
C ALA A 11 6.83 -11.73 -13.05
N GLY A 12 5.60 -12.03 -12.61
CA GLY A 12 5.20 -13.35 -12.10
C GLY A 12 5.64 -13.63 -10.66
N LEU A 13 6.24 -12.66 -9.97
CA LEU A 13 6.82 -12.83 -8.64
C LEU A 13 5.76 -12.95 -7.53
N LEU A 14 4.57 -12.40 -7.77
CA LEU A 14 3.46 -12.38 -6.80
C LEU A 14 2.36 -13.42 -7.07
N ARG A 15 2.53 -14.32 -8.04
CA ARG A 15 1.48 -15.30 -8.39
C ARG A 15 1.18 -16.22 -7.20
N GLY A 16 -0.08 -16.34 -6.82
CA GLY A 16 -0.57 -17.12 -5.68
C GLY A 16 -0.19 -16.55 -4.32
N ARG A 17 0.30 -15.30 -4.26
CA ARG A 17 0.71 -14.64 -3.01
C ARG A 17 -0.29 -13.59 -2.60
N ARG A 18 -0.34 -13.32 -1.30
CA ARG A 18 -1.07 -12.19 -0.75
C ARG A 18 -0.28 -10.89 -0.97
N ALA A 19 -0.91 -9.87 -1.55
CA ALA A 19 -0.27 -8.57 -1.75
C ALA A 19 -1.29 -7.42 -1.78
N THR A 20 -0.80 -6.19 -1.65
CA THR A 20 -1.59 -4.96 -1.74
C THR A 20 -1.06 -4.03 -2.84
N SER A 21 -1.87 -3.04 -3.23
CA SER A 21 -1.55 -2.00 -4.22
C SER A 21 -2.31 -0.72 -3.89
N HIS A 22 -2.20 0.29 -4.75
CA HIS A 22 -3.18 1.38 -4.72
C HIS A 22 -4.60 0.81 -4.90
N TRP A 23 -5.58 1.30 -4.14
CA TRP A 23 -6.92 0.70 -4.07
C TRP A 23 -7.65 0.52 -5.42
N PRO A 24 -7.53 1.41 -6.43
CA PRO A 24 -8.11 1.19 -7.76
C PRO A 24 -7.40 0.07 -8.56
N ALA A 25 -6.17 -0.28 -8.18
CA ALA A 25 -5.35 -1.27 -8.87
C ALA A 25 -5.48 -2.71 -8.30
N LEU A 26 -6.28 -2.91 -7.26
CA LEU A 26 -6.43 -4.24 -6.64
C LEU A 26 -7.05 -5.27 -7.61
N GLU A 27 -7.97 -4.85 -8.48
CA GLU A 27 -8.52 -5.75 -9.52
C GLU A 27 -7.50 -6.10 -10.60
N GLU A 28 -6.54 -5.21 -10.90
CA GLU A 28 -5.43 -5.55 -11.80
C GLU A 28 -4.49 -6.56 -11.16
N LEU A 29 -4.16 -6.41 -9.87
CA LEU A 29 -3.38 -7.42 -9.14
C LEU A 29 -4.04 -8.80 -9.25
N LYS A 30 -5.36 -8.88 -9.07
CA LYS A 30 -6.11 -10.11 -9.19
C LYS A 30 -5.97 -10.77 -10.58
N ARG A 31 -5.95 -9.98 -11.65
CA ARG A 31 -5.75 -10.48 -13.03
C ARG A 31 -4.38 -11.14 -13.22
N HIS A 32 -3.37 -10.76 -12.45
CA HIS A 32 -2.06 -11.42 -12.44
C HIS A 32 -2.00 -12.71 -11.59
N GLY A 33 -3.12 -13.15 -11.02
CA GLY A 33 -3.20 -14.33 -10.17
C GLY A 33 -2.65 -14.08 -8.75
N VAL A 34 -2.67 -12.83 -8.30
CA VAL A 34 -2.33 -12.42 -6.93
C VAL A 34 -3.59 -12.49 -6.07
N GLU A 35 -3.44 -12.69 -4.75
CA GLU A 35 -4.52 -12.55 -3.76
C GLU A 35 -4.51 -11.12 -3.20
N PRO A 36 -5.27 -10.17 -3.76
CA PRO A 36 -5.24 -8.77 -3.32
C PRO A 36 -5.89 -8.59 -1.94
N THR A 37 -5.40 -7.62 -1.18
CA THR A 37 -6.00 -7.20 0.10
C THR A 37 -5.93 -5.67 0.26
N GLY A 38 -6.89 -5.10 1.00
CA GLY A 38 -6.93 -3.65 1.32
C GLY A 38 -5.98 -3.23 2.43
N ASP A 39 -5.22 -4.15 3.02
CA ASP A 39 -4.25 -3.86 4.07
C ASP A 39 -3.19 -2.86 3.59
N ARG A 40 -2.78 -1.96 4.49
CA ARG A 40 -1.79 -0.91 4.18
C ARG A 40 -0.42 -1.49 3.86
N VAL A 41 0.01 -2.52 4.58
CA VAL A 41 1.28 -3.22 4.39
C VAL A 41 1.05 -4.72 4.47
N VAL A 42 1.54 -5.46 3.49
CA VAL A 42 1.44 -6.93 3.44
C VAL A 42 2.84 -7.50 3.35
N THR A 43 3.13 -8.48 4.20
CA THR A 43 4.32 -9.33 4.10
C THR A 43 3.89 -10.73 3.74
N ASP A 44 4.44 -11.26 2.65
CA ASP A 44 4.28 -12.66 2.23
C ASP A 44 5.68 -13.20 1.86
N GLY A 45 6.27 -13.97 2.77
CA GLY A 45 7.65 -14.44 2.65
C GLY A 45 8.64 -13.28 2.52
N THR A 46 9.38 -13.25 1.42
CA THR A 46 10.37 -12.21 1.11
C THR A 46 9.78 -10.96 0.49
N TYR A 47 8.49 -10.98 0.12
CA TYR A 47 7.84 -9.86 -0.55
C TYR A 47 7.13 -8.99 0.48
N VAL A 48 7.40 -7.70 0.43
CA VAL A 48 6.67 -6.69 1.17
C VAL A 48 6.05 -5.72 0.17
N THR A 49 4.71 -5.61 0.21
CA THR A 49 3.96 -4.67 -0.60
C THR A 49 3.22 -3.69 0.29
N ALA A 50 2.97 -2.49 -0.22
CA ALA A 50 2.29 -1.43 0.49
C ALA A 50 1.26 -0.79 -0.43
N ALA A 51 0.13 -0.41 0.15
CA ALA A 51 -1.03 0.17 -0.52
C ALA A 51 -0.72 1.57 -1.09
N GLY A 52 -1.67 2.51 -1.01
CA GLY A 52 -1.47 3.87 -1.53
C GLY A 52 -0.32 4.63 -0.87
N VAL A 53 0.25 5.58 -1.62
CA VAL A 53 1.41 6.45 -1.35
C VAL A 53 1.90 6.47 0.11
N SER A 54 1.08 6.97 1.05
CA SER A 54 1.51 7.14 2.45
C SER A 54 1.82 5.84 3.19
N SER A 55 1.23 4.71 2.79
CA SER A 55 1.55 3.39 3.37
C SER A 55 2.99 2.94 3.13
N GLY A 56 3.71 3.59 2.21
CA GLY A 56 5.16 3.39 2.07
C GLY A 56 5.94 3.76 3.32
N ILE A 57 5.47 4.75 4.10
CA ILE A 57 6.11 5.14 5.36
C ILE A 57 5.91 4.04 6.41
N ASP A 58 4.68 3.52 6.54
CA ASP A 58 4.38 2.39 7.42
C ASP A 58 5.23 1.16 7.06
N MET A 59 5.36 0.87 5.76
CA MET A 59 6.20 -0.21 5.25
C MET A 59 7.68 0.01 5.60
N GLY A 60 8.18 1.24 5.46
CA GLY A 60 9.55 1.61 5.81
C GLY A 60 9.83 1.38 7.30
N LEU A 61 8.95 1.84 8.17
CA LEU A 61 9.07 1.64 9.62
C LEU A 61 9.00 0.15 10.00
N ALA A 62 8.09 -0.62 9.39
CA ALA A 62 7.99 -2.06 9.62
C ALA A 62 9.25 -2.81 9.16
N LEU A 63 9.84 -2.40 8.03
CA LEU A 63 11.11 -2.98 7.54
C LEU A 63 12.28 -2.59 8.43
N LEU A 64 12.35 -1.34 8.91
CA LEU A 64 13.37 -0.91 9.87
C LEU A 64 13.33 -1.74 11.14
N GLY A 65 12.14 -2.01 11.70
CA GLY A 65 12.00 -2.86 12.89
C GLY A 65 12.55 -4.27 12.66
N ARG A 66 12.31 -4.83 11.47
CA ARG A 66 12.82 -6.17 11.10
C ARG A 66 14.32 -6.21 10.85
N ILE A 67 14.91 -5.14 10.32
CA ILE A 67 16.32 -5.10 9.90
C ILE A 67 17.22 -4.62 11.03
N ALA A 68 16.80 -3.59 11.76
CA ALA A 68 17.61 -2.86 12.73
C ALA A 68 17.04 -2.89 14.17
N GLY A 69 15.90 -3.55 14.39
CA GLY A 69 15.22 -3.63 15.68
C GLY A 69 14.26 -2.47 15.94
N ASP A 70 13.34 -2.70 16.89
CA ASP A 70 12.23 -1.80 17.17
C ASP A 70 12.68 -0.42 17.67
N ASP A 71 13.71 -0.35 18.52
CA ASP A 71 14.24 0.93 19.02
C ASP A 71 14.70 1.86 17.89
N HIS A 72 15.34 1.30 16.85
CA HIS A 72 15.79 2.09 15.70
C HIS A 72 14.60 2.55 14.85
N ALA A 73 13.60 1.69 14.65
CA ALA A 73 12.36 2.07 13.96
C ALA A 73 11.62 3.19 14.70
N GLN A 74 11.52 3.10 16.03
CA GLN A 74 10.90 4.10 16.89
C GLN A 74 11.69 5.42 16.90
N LEU A 75 13.03 5.36 16.91
CA LEU A 75 13.87 6.55 16.79
C LEU A 75 13.64 7.27 15.45
N VAL A 76 13.58 6.54 14.35
CA VAL A 76 13.29 7.10 13.02
C VAL A 76 11.87 7.65 12.97
N GLN A 77 10.89 6.93 13.54
CA GLN A 77 9.50 7.40 13.64
C GLN A 77 9.39 8.71 14.42
N LEU A 78 10.08 8.81 15.56
CA LEU A 78 10.15 10.01 16.39
C LEU A 78 10.79 11.18 15.62
N GLY A 79 11.95 10.94 14.98
CA GLY A 79 12.64 11.97 14.20
C GLY A 79 11.88 12.45 12.97
N ALA A 80 11.03 11.59 12.39
CA ALA A 80 10.14 11.94 11.29
C ALA A 80 8.83 12.62 11.74
N GLU A 81 8.58 12.68 13.05
CA GLU A 81 7.31 13.15 13.64
C GLU A 81 6.09 12.53 12.95
N TYR A 82 6.18 11.23 12.61
CA TYR A 82 5.20 10.60 11.72
C TYR A 82 3.78 10.60 12.35
N PRO A 83 2.80 11.35 11.80
CA PRO A 83 1.67 11.90 12.56
C PRO A 83 0.31 11.23 12.34
N GLN A 84 -0.75 11.80 12.95
CA GLN A 84 -2.17 11.53 12.67
C GLN A 84 -2.76 12.53 11.64
N PRO A 85 -3.39 12.08 10.54
CA PRO A 85 -4.03 12.98 9.57
C PRO A 85 -5.22 13.78 10.14
N PRO A 86 -5.46 15.03 9.69
CA PRO A 86 -6.57 15.87 10.17
C PRO A 86 -7.96 15.45 9.64
N HIS A 87 -8.02 14.57 8.65
CA HIS A 87 -9.25 14.07 8.04
C HIS A 87 -9.23 12.54 7.96
N ASP A 88 -10.36 11.89 8.20
CA ASP A 88 -10.50 10.43 8.11
C ASP A 88 -10.96 9.98 6.70
N ALA A 89 -10.28 10.46 5.65
CA ALA A 89 -10.58 10.15 4.25
C ALA A 89 -9.44 9.38 3.54
N GLY A 90 -8.58 8.70 4.32
CA GLY A 90 -7.38 8.04 3.82
C GLY A 90 -7.59 6.70 3.11
N SER A 91 -8.83 6.21 3.02
CA SER A 91 -9.19 4.96 2.34
C SER A 91 -10.62 5.02 1.78
N PRO A 92 -10.95 4.24 0.74
CA PRO A 92 -12.29 4.26 0.14
C PRO A 92 -13.39 3.76 1.08
N GLU A 93 -13.07 3.00 2.13
CA GLU A 93 -14.02 2.55 3.15
C GLU A 93 -14.41 3.68 4.13
N LYS A 94 -13.57 4.70 4.25
CA LYS A 94 -13.75 5.80 5.22
C LYS A 94 -14.16 7.12 4.57
N ALA A 95 -13.70 7.37 3.35
CA ALA A 95 -14.00 8.60 2.64
C ALA A 95 -15.49 8.68 2.24
N PRO A 96 -16.08 9.89 2.22
CA PRO A 96 -17.41 10.11 1.65
C PRO A 96 -17.52 9.55 0.22
N ALA A 97 -18.62 8.84 -0.08
CA ALA A 97 -18.81 8.12 -1.34
C ALA A 97 -18.59 9.02 -2.59
N HIS A 98 -19.11 10.25 -2.57
CA HIS A 98 -18.94 11.19 -3.68
C HIS A 98 -17.47 11.55 -3.96
N LEU A 99 -16.60 11.54 -2.95
CA LEU A 99 -15.16 11.78 -3.15
C LEU A 99 -14.46 10.56 -3.73
N VAL A 100 -14.91 9.35 -3.36
CA VAL A 100 -14.40 8.10 -3.94
C VAL A 100 -14.77 8.02 -5.42
N GLU A 101 -16.01 8.37 -5.77
CA GLU A 101 -16.49 8.45 -7.15
C GLU A 101 -15.72 9.49 -7.95
N LEU A 102 -15.61 10.72 -7.42
CA LEU A 102 -14.83 11.79 -8.03
C LEU A 102 -13.38 11.35 -8.28
N PHE A 103 -12.76 10.67 -7.31
CA PHE A 103 -11.40 10.15 -7.49
C PHE A 103 -11.33 9.14 -8.64
N ARG A 104 -12.26 8.19 -8.71
CA ARG A 104 -12.28 7.18 -9.80
C ARG A 104 -12.39 7.82 -11.18
N GLU A 105 -13.26 8.83 -11.34
CA GLU A 105 -13.43 9.55 -12.61
C GLU A 105 -12.14 10.21 -13.10
N HIS A 106 -11.30 10.70 -12.18
CA HIS A 106 -10.06 11.41 -12.49
C HIS A 106 -8.82 10.50 -12.51
N SER A 107 -8.96 9.22 -12.15
CA SER A 107 -7.84 8.28 -11.97
C SER A 107 -7.42 7.52 -13.23
N GLY A 108 -8.02 7.81 -14.38
CA GLY A 108 -7.76 7.10 -15.64
C GLY A 108 -6.28 7.04 -16.05
N VAL A 109 -5.45 7.98 -15.58
CA VAL A 109 -4.00 8.05 -15.86
C VAL A 109 -3.15 7.16 -14.95
N ILE A 110 -3.69 6.71 -13.80
CA ILE A 110 -2.92 5.95 -12.78
C ILE A 110 -2.90 4.45 -13.08
N LEU A 111 -3.82 3.96 -13.92
CA LEU A 111 -4.05 2.53 -14.18
C LEU A 111 -3.75 2.09 -15.63
N THR A 112 -3.39 3.02 -16.51
CA THR A 112 -2.97 2.76 -17.91
C THR A 112 -1.45 2.80 -18.01
#